data_AF-A0A699V1F6-F1
#
_entry.id   AF-A0A699V1F6-F1
#
_cell.length_a   1.000
_cell.length_b   1.000
_cell.length_c   1.000
_cell.angle_alpha   90.00
_cell.angle_beta   90.00
_cell.angle_gamma   90.00
#
_symmetry.space_group_name_H-M   'P 1'
#
loop_
_entity.id
_entity.type
_entity.pdbx_description
1 polymer ?
#
loop_
_entity_poly.entity_id
_entity_poly.type
_entity_poly.pdbx_seq_one_letter_code
_entity_poly.pdbx_strand_id
1 'polypeptide(L)'
;MHTFYQPYPHEFQWTKDHPQEQVIGEPSRPILTRNQLRSDGDMCMYALTVSTIELKNVKEAMADPAWIESMQEELLHFKRMDVWVLVPT
;
A
#
# COMPACT_ATOMS: atom_id res chain seq x y z
N MET A 1 12.80 20.81 -22.09
CA MET A 1 12.51 19.39 -21.77
C MET A 1 13.75 18.83 -21.08
N HIS A 2 13.78 18.79 -19.74
CA HIS A 2 14.92 18.26 -18.98
C HIS A 2 14.58 16.82 -18.56
N THR A 3 15.21 15.84 -19.19
CA THR A 3 15.16 14.44 -18.79
C THR A 3 16.12 14.22 -17.62
N PHE A 4 15.62 14.35 -16.39
CA PHE A 4 16.42 14.17 -15.16
C PHE A 4 16.55 12.70 -14.71
N TYR A 5 15.97 11.75 -15.45
CA TYR A 5 15.95 10.35 -15.06
C TYR A 5 16.80 9.52 -16.02
N GLN A 6 18.10 9.44 -15.72
CA GLN A 6 18.87 8.28 -16.11
C GLN A 6 18.73 7.24 -14.97
N PRO A 7 18.12 6.07 -15.20
CA PRO A 7 18.27 4.96 -14.29
C PRO A 7 19.75 4.58 -14.33
N TYR A 8 20.45 4.81 -13.23
CA TYR A 8 21.80 4.29 -13.06
C TYR A 8 21.69 2.76 -13.10
N PRO A 9 22.38 2.06 -14.02
CA PRO A 9 22.38 0.61 -14.03
C PRO A 9 23.19 0.17 -12.81
N HIS A 10 22.52 -0.03 -11.69
CA HIS A 10 23.14 -0.65 -10.53
C HIS A 10 23.14 -2.15 -10.79
N GLU A 11 24.32 -2.70 -11.10
CA GLU A 11 24.48 -4.15 -11.15
C GLU A 11 24.20 -4.71 -9.75
N PHE A 12 23.15 -5.52 -9.63
CA PHE A 12 22.85 -6.20 -8.37
C PHE A 12 23.99 -7.17 -8.05
N GLN A 13 24.78 -6.84 -7.02
CA GLN A 13 25.78 -7.74 -6.47
C GLN A 13 25.07 -8.67 -5.48
N TRP A 14 24.81 -9.90 -5.91
CA TRP A 14 24.23 -10.92 -5.05
C TRP A 14 25.29 -11.47 -4.09
N THR A 15 25.02 -11.39 -2.78
CA THR A 15 25.85 -12.04 -1.76
C THR A 15 25.40 -13.50 -1.59
N LYS A 16 26.34 -14.42 -1.37
CA LYS A 16 26.02 -15.86 -1.22
C LYS A 16 25.09 -16.13 -0.02
N ASP A 17 25.07 -15.23 0.94
CA ASP A 17 24.29 -15.35 2.18
C ASP A 17 22.83 -14.87 2.04
N HIS A 18 22.43 -14.35 0.86
CA HIS A 18 21.08 -13.83 0.63
C HIS A 18 20.48 -14.42 -0.67
N PRO A 19 19.83 -15.59 -0.62
CA PRO A 19 19.22 -16.21 -1.79
C PRO A 19 18.14 -15.32 -2.42
N GLN A 20 18.02 -15.37 -3.74
CA GLN A 20 17.14 -14.50 -4.54
C GLN A 20 15.66 -14.80 -4.27
N GLU A 21 15.33 -16.04 -3.91
CA GLU A 21 13.98 -16.49 -3.57
C GLU A 21 13.44 -15.82 -2.30
N GLN A 22 14.32 -15.26 -1.46
CA GLN A 22 13.95 -14.53 -0.25
C GLN A 22 13.71 -13.03 -0.49
N VAL A 23 13.94 -12.53 -1.71
CA VAL A 23 13.72 -11.13 -2.05
C VAL A 23 12.24 -10.89 -2.29
N ILE A 24 11.64 -10.03 -1.46
CA ILE A 24 10.26 -9.59 -1.63
C ILE A 24 10.25 -8.44 -2.64
N GLY A 25 9.64 -8.69 -3.80
CA GLY A 25 9.51 -7.72 -4.89
C GLY A 25 10.49 -7.98 -6.04
N GLU A 26 10.25 -7.30 -7.16
CA GLU A 26 11.08 -7.44 -8.36
C GLU A 26 12.45 -6.75 -8.15
N PRO A 27 13.59 -7.48 -8.19
CA PRO A 27 14.90 -6.88 -7.96
C PRO A 27 15.28 -5.84 -9.00
N SER A 28 14.82 -5.99 -10.25
CA SER A 28 15.04 -5.03 -11.34
C SER A 28 14.23 -3.73 -11.20
N ARG A 29 13.30 -3.66 -10.24
CA ARG A 29 12.47 -2.48 -10.03
C ARG A 29 13.34 -1.34 -9.48
N PRO A 30 13.22 -0.11 -10.03
CA PRO A 30 13.96 1.03 -9.51
C PRO A 30 13.58 1.33 -8.05
N ILE A 31 14.56 1.77 -7.27
CA ILE A 31 14.35 2.20 -5.88
C ILE A 31 13.52 3.49 -5.89
N LEU A 32 12.26 3.38 -5.48
CA LEU A 32 11.40 4.55 -5.28
C LEU A 32 11.75 5.19 -3.93
N THR A 33 12.33 6.39 -3.98
CA THR A 33 12.60 7.15 -2.76
C THR A 33 11.31 7.80 -2.24
N ARG A 34 11.24 8.10 -0.93
CA ARG A 34 10.08 8.76 -0.30
C ARG A 34 9.64 10.05 -1.03
N ASN A 35 10.57 10.76 -1.69
CA ASN A 35 10.24 11.96 -2.46
C ASN A 35 9.62 11.65 -3.84
N GLN A 36 9.97 10.54 -4.49
CA GLN A 36 9.28 10.06 -5.69
C GLN A 36 7.89 9.52 -5.36
N LEU A 37 7.75 8.89 -4.20
CA LEU A 37 6.45 8.56 -3.62
C LEU A 37 5.62 9.78 -3.22
N ARG A 38 6.13 11.03 -3.23
CA ARG A 38 5.27 12.21 -3.07
C ARG A 38 4.61 12.61 -4.38
N SER A 39 5.30 12.47 -5.52
CA SER A 39 4.70 12.71 -6.83
C SER A 39 3.73 11.61 -7.25
N ASP A 40 3.99 10.36 -6.85
CA ASP A 40 3.07 9.22 -7.01
C ASP A 40 2.09 9.09 -5.81
N GLY A 41 2.42 9.78 -4.72
CA GLY A 41 1.72 9.73 -3.43
C GLY A 41 0.40 10.44 -3.44
N ASP A 42 0.23 11.47 -4.27
CA ASP A 42 -1.07 12.07 -4.48
C ASP A 42 -2.05 11.06 -5.09
N MET A 43 -1.57 10.13 -5.94
CA MET A 43 -2.38 9.02 -6.44
C MET A 43 -2.58 7.93 -5.38
N CYS A 44 -1.54 7.58 -4.61
CA CYS A 44 -1.59 6.55 -3.56
C CYS A 44 -2.50 6.95 -2.38
N MET A 45 -2.46 8.22 -1.95
CA MET A 45 -3.32 8.74 -0.89
C MET A 45 -4.78 8.81 -1.34
N TYR A 46 -5.06 9.28 -2.56
CA TYR A 46 -6.44 9.35 -3.06
C TYR A 46 -7.04 7.97 -3.37
N ALA A 47 -6.27 7.04 -3.93
CA ALA A 47 -6.78 5.74 -4.36
C ALA A 47 -6.99 4.75 -3.21
N LEU A 48 -6.22 4.87 -2.11
CA LEU A 48 -6.26 3.90 -1.00
C LEU A 48 -6.93 4.43 0.28
N THR A 49 -7.06 5.75 0.46
CA THR A 49 -7.47 6.28 1.79
C THR A 49 -8.62 7.29 1.77
N VAL A 50 -9.03 7.77 0.61
CA VAL A 50 -10.11 8.77 0.54
C VAL A 50 -11.26 8.19 -0.25
N SER A 51 -12.28 7.72 0.46
CA SER A 51 -13.61 7.61 -0.14
C SER A 51 -13.95 8.98 -0.71
N THR A 52 -14.11 9.07 -2.02
CA THR A 52 -14.54 10.31 -2.70
C THR A 52 -15.97 10.69 -2.32
N ILE A 53 -16.70 9.75 -1.70
CA ILE A 53 -18.06 9.92 -1.23
C ILE A 53 -18.04 9.94 0.30
N GLU A 54 -18.44 11.07 0.89
CA GLU A 54 -18.76 11.12 2.31
C GLU A 54 -20.08 10.36 2.54
N LEU A 55 -19.97 9.14 3.05
CA LEU A 55 -21.12 8.33 3.43
C LEU A 55 -21.78 8.95 4.67
N LYS A 56 -23.03 9.41 4.53
CA LYS A 56 -23.73 10.14 5.60
C LYS A 56 -24.49 9.24 6.55
N ASN A 57 -24.82 8.03 6.11
CA ASN A 57 -25.57 7.07 6.90
C ASN A 57 -25.10 5.63 6.68
N VAL A 58 -25.39 4.77 7.67
CA VAL A 58 -24.99 3.35 7.65
C VAL A 58 -25.64 2.61 6.48
N LYS A 59 -26.85 3.01 6.04
CA LYS A 59 -27.53 2.33 4.92
C LYS A 59 -26.83 2.58 3.59
N GLU A 60 -26.36 3.80 3.35
CA GLU A 60 -25.54 4.17 2.19
C GLU A 60 -24.20 3.43 2.22
N ALA A 61 -23.55 3.37 3.38
CA ALA A 61 -22.30 2.64 3.56
C ALA A 61 -22.45 1.13 3.29
N MET A 62 -23.58 0.54 3.71
CA MET A 62 -23.90 -0.87 3.46
C MET A 62 -24.39 -1.14 2.04
N ALA A 63 -24.64 -0.11 1.23
CA ALA A 63 -25.02 -0.23 -0.17
C ALA A 63 -23.83 -0.03 -1.12
N ASP A 64 -22.69 0.47 -0.62
CA ASP A 64 -21.46 0.66 -1.39
C ASP A 64 -20.54 -0.57 -1.26
N PRO A 65 -20.36 -1.37 -2.34
CA PRO A 65 -19.50 -2.54 -2.30
C PRO A 65 -18.03 -2.22 -2.01
N ALA A 66 -17.51 -1.10 -2.53
CA ALA A 66 -16.11 -0.72 -2.34
C ALA A 66 -15.84 -0.35 -0.87
N TRP A 67 -16.81 0.31 -0.23
CA TRP A 67 -16.75 0.59 1.19
C TRP A 67 -16.76 -0.68 2.04
N ILE A 68 -17.63 -1.64 1.73
CA ILE A 68 -17.71 -2.92 2.45
C ILE A 68 -16.40 -3.69 2.35
N GLU A 69 -15.82 -3.81 1.15
CA GLU A 69 -14.55 -4.48 0.93
C GLU A 69 -13.41 -3.80 1.71
N SER A 70 -13.32 -2.47 1.66
CA SER A 70 -12.32 -1.70 2.40
C SER A 70 -12.42 -1.90 3.92
N MET A 71 -13.64 -1.83 4.48
CA MET A 71 -13.87 -2.08 5.91
C MET A 71 -13.52 -3.53 6.30
N GLN A 72 -13.76 -4.50 5.43
CA GLN A 72 -13.39 -5.90 5.67
C GLN A 72 -11.87 -6.10 5.67
N GLU A 73 -11.14 -5.47 4.75
CA GLU A 73 -9.68 -5.50 4.71
C GLU A 73 -9.06 -4.85 5.95
N GLU A 74 -9.61 -3.71 6.40
CA GLU A 74 -9.14 -3.04 7.61
C GLU A 74 -9.36 -3.90 8.86
N LEU A 75 -10.55 -4.51 9.00
CA LEU A 75 -10.84 -5.46 10.09
C LEU A 75 -9.91 -6.69 10.05
N LEU A 76 -9.56 -7.17 8.85
CA LEU A 76 -8.61 -8.27 8.69
C LEU A 76 -7.20 -7.85 9.13
N HIS A 77 -6.78 -6.62 8.83
CA HIS A 77 -5.52 -6.08 9.34
C HIS A 77 -5.49 -5.98 10.86
N PHE A 78 -6.55 -5.51 11.50
CA PHE A 78 -6.62 -5.48 12.96
C PHE A 78 -6.50 -6.87 13.59
N LYS A 79 -7.15 -7.89 13.00
CA LYS A 79 -7.00 -9.28 13.44
C LYS A 79 -5.57 -9.81 13.26
N ARG A 80 -4.91 -9.50 12.14
CA ARG A 80 -3.53 -9.91 11.89
C ARG A 80 -2.54 -9.25 12.86
N MET A 81 -2.81 -8.01 13.25
CA MET A 81 -1.96 -7.25 14.17
C MET A 81 -2.23 -7.56 15.64
N ASP A 82 -3.28 -8.32 15.96
CA ASP A 82 -3.70 -8.67 17.33
C ASP A 82 -3.86 -7.44 18.25
N VAL A 83 -4.34 -6.33 17.68
CA VAL A 83 -4.44 -5.05 18.39
C VAL A 83 -5.74 -4.88 19.18
N TRP A 84 -6.72 -5.76 18.98
CA TRP A 84 -8.05 -5.64 19.58
C TRP A 84 -8.36 -6.87 20.43
N VAL A 85 -8.66 -6.64 21.71
CA VAL A 85 -9.15 -7.67 22.64
C VAL A 85 -10.65 -7.50 22.79
N LEU A 86 -11.41 -8.55 22.45
CA LEU A 86 -12.86 -8.55 22.65
C LEU A 86 -13.15 -8.64 24.15
N VAL A 87 -13.69 -7.57 24.73
CA VAL A 87 -14.15 -7.60 26.13
C VAL A 87 -15.54 -8.23 26.15
N PRO A 88 -15.76 -9.33 26.89
CA PRO A 88 -17.09 -9.91 27.01
C PRO A 88 -18.01 -8.94 27.76
N THR A 89 -19.19 -8.70 27.18
CA THR A 89 -20.33 -7.98 27.79
C THR A 89 -21.08 -8.84 28.78
#